data_AF-A0A523JJ18-F1
#
_entry.id   AF-A0A523JJ18-F1
#
_cell.length_a   1.000
_cell.length_b   1.000
_cell.length_c   1.000
_cell.angle_alpha   90.00
_cell.angle_beta   90.00
_cell.angle_gamma   90.00
#
_symmetry.space_group_name_H-M   'P 1'
#
loop_
_entity.id
_entity.type
_entity.pdbx_description
1 polymer ?
#
loop_
_entity_poly.entity_id
_entity_poly.type
_entity_poly.pdbx_seq_one_letter_code
_entity_poly.pdbx_strand_id
1 'polypeptide(L)'
;MFPINYSDLAFETMDLGQKLENGKKAANLADGPGLIYRIFRGAETFVVKGFTTENVKDSYLHLTLKNLQKLGIEKDQGEVKFYPTYSLELADNLVSKILNQRFSYNEGLVRNISDPGSTSWMKVEDDNFVIHLSFPGSQDFENIGVLGDRKEVLELFSQTIEKINTLIPNSEFSSSDIELRLKIASKSNFYFQALKGVFYEGKMENEIIEYFGPYLDNHLLDFLMETSSLRGLWKAITKPD
;
A
#
# COMPACT_ATOMS: atom_id res chain seq x y z
N MET A 1 -3.23 58.31 6.56
CA MET A 1 -2.71 57.39 5.53
C MET A 1 -2.03 56.27 6.30
N PHE A 2 -2.70 55.13 6.46
CA PHE A 2 -2.12 54.00 7.20
C PHE A 2 -1.03 53.35 6.32
N PRO A 3 0.16 53.05 6.85
CA PRO A 3 1.17 52.35 6.08
C PRO A 3 0.66 50.94 5.79
N ILE A 4 0.57 50.61 4.50
CA ILE A 4 0.32 49.23 4.06
C ILE A 4 1.54 48.42 4.48
N ASN A 5 1.32 47.43 5.35
CA ASN A 5 2.37 46.56 5.83
C ASN A 5 2.68 45.52 4.75
N TYR A 6 3.75 45.75 3.99
CA TYR A 6 4.14 44.90 2.86
C TYR A 6 4.50 43.47 3.25
N SER A 7 4.76 43.19 4.55
CA SER A 7 4.94 41.82 5.04
C SER A 7 3.64 41.00 5.01
N ASP A 8 2.50 41.65 5.26
CA ASP A 8 1.21 40.98 5.36
C ASP A 8 0.68 40.62 3.96
N LEU A 9 0.92 41.50 2.99
CA LEU A 9 0.67 41.23 1.57
C LEU A 9 1.56 40.11 1.01
N ALA A 10 2.80 39.99 1.47
CA ALA A 10 3.71 38.91 1.06
C ALA A 10 3.28 37.55 1.63
N PHE A 11 2.78 37.51 2.87
CA PHE A 11 2.22 36.30 3.47
C PHE A 11 0.90 35.87 2.80
N GLU A 12 0.00 36.81 2.51
CA GLU A 12 -1.27 36.53 1.81
C GLU A 12 -1.05 36.06 0.37
N THR A 13 -0.05 36.60 -0.34
CA THR A 13 0.27 36.18 -1.72
C THR A 13 0.98 34.83 -1.79
N MET A 14 1.80 34.47 -0.79
CA MET A 14 2.38 33.12 -0.66
C MET A 14 1.30 32.07 -0.34
N ASP A 15 0.33 32.42 0.51
CA ASP A 15 -0.83 31.57 0.85
C ASP A 15 -1.76 31.34 -0.37
N LEU A 16 -2.00 32.38 -1.18
CA LEU A 16 -2.77 32.28 -2.43
C LEU A 16 -2.06 31.43 -3.52
N GLY A 17 -0.75 31.56 -3.66
CA GLY A 17 0.04 30.76 -4.61
C GLY A 17 0.00 29.27 -4.28
N GLN A 18 0.19 28.90 -3.01
CA GLN A 18 0.07 27.52 -2.54
C GLN A 18 -1.36 26.99 -2.66
N LYS A 19 -2.38 27.80 -2.34
CA LYS A 19 -3.80 27.41 -2.51
C LYS A 19 -4.16 27.16 -3.98
N LEU A 20 -3.61 27.94 -4.92
CA LEU A 20 -3.82 27.74 -6.36
C LEU A 20 -3.11 26.49 -6.91
N GLU A 21 -1.89 26.21 -6.46
CA GLU A 21 -1.18 24.97 -6.82
C GLU A 21 -1.82 23.72 -6.21
N ASN A 22 -2.22 23.80 -4.94
CA ASN A 22 -2.98 22.74 -4.26
C ASN A 22 -4.34 22.52 -4.94
N GLY A 23 -5.03 23.58 -5.38
CA GLY A 23 -6.29 23.48 -6.12
C GLY A 23 -6.16 22.76 -7.47
N LYS A 24 -5.04 22.94 -8.19
CA LYS A 24 -4.77 22.20 -9.43
C LYS A 24 -4.41 20.73 -9.17
N LYS A 25 -3.68 20.42 -8.09
CA LYS A 25 -3.41 19.04 -7.67
C LYS A 25 -4.67 18.33 -7.18
N ALA A 26 -5.55 19.05 -6.47
CA ALA A 26 -6.81 18.53 -5.95
C ALA A 26 -7.86 18.20 -7.03
N ALA A 27 -7.80 18.84 -8.20
CA ALA A 27 -8.71 18.58 -9.31
C ALA A 27 -8.62 17.15 -9.85
N ASN A 28 -7.47 16.48 -9.68
CA ASN A 28 -7.23 15.10 -10.11
C ASN A 28 -7.38 14.07 -8.97
N LEU A 29 -7.75 14.51 -7.75
CA LEU A 29 -7.94 13.59 -6.63
C LEU A 29 -9.33 12.95 -6.71
N ALA A 30 -9.37 11.65 -6.42
CA ALA A 30 -10.62 10.92 -6.29
C ALA A 30 -11.43 11.48 -5.10
N ASP A 31 -12.73 11.60 -5.31
CA ASP A 31 -13.69 11.80 -4.24
C ASP A 31 -13.93 10.43 -3.57
N GLY A 32 -13.60 10.32 -2.29
CA GLY A 32 -13.73 9.06 -1.53
C GLY A 32 -12.64 8.87 -0.48
N PRO A 33 -12.73 7.75 0.29
CA PRO A 33 -11.81 7.50 1.39
C PRO A 33 -10.40 7.17 0.90
N GLY A 34 -9.43 7.28 1.81
CA GLY A 34 -8.07 6.91 1.52
C GLY A 34 -7.05 7.46 2.51
N LEU A 35 -5.80 7.47 2.08
CA LEU A 35 -4.64 7.87 2.84
C LEU A 35 -4.01 9.14 2.27
N ILE A 36 -3.71 10.09 3.14
CA ILE A 36 -2.82 11.22 2.86
C ILE A 36 -1.50 10.96 3.56
N TYR A 37 -0.39 10.95 2.82
CA TYR A 37 0.90 10.54 3.36
C TYR A 37 2.09 11.31 2.79
N ARG A 38 3.23 11.19 3.48
CA ARG A 38 4.55 11.68 3.09
C ARG A 38 5.58 10.58 3.33
N ILE A 39 6.56 10.49 2.45
CA ILE A 39 7.68 9.57 2.56
C ILE A 39 8.90 10.35 3.06
N PHE A 40 9.47 9.92 4.17
CA PHE A 40 10.73 10.43 4.71
C PHE A 40 11.84 9.47 4.31
N ARG A 41 12.63 9.87 3.31
CA ARG A 41 13.74 9.08 2.77
C ARG A 41 15.04 9.42 3.52
N GLY A 42 15.63 8.41 4.16
CA GLY A 42 17.01 8.43 4.64
C GLY A 42 17.97 7.81 3.62
N ALA A 43 19.22 7.58 4.01
CA ALA A 43 20.23 6.96 3.14
C ALA A 43 19.89 5.49 2.79
N GLU A 44 19.55 4.69 3.80
CA GLU A 44 19.32 3.24 3.65
C GLU A 44 17.88 2.81 3.93
N THR A 45 17.08 3.73 4.47
CA THR A 45 15.72 3.44 4.94
C THR A 45 14.76 4.54 4.56
N PHE A 46 13.47 4.25 4.65
CA PHE A 46 12.41 5.24 4.59
C PHE A 46 11.34 4.98 5.67
N VAL A 47 10.62 6.04 5.99
CA VAL A 47 9.45 6.01 6.88
C VAL A 47 8.28 6.67 6.19
N VAL A 48 7.11 6.06 6.27
CA VAL A 48 5.86 6.65 5.79
C VAL A 48 5.15 7.29 6.97
N LYS A 49 4.75 8.56 6.84
CA LYS A 49 3.89 9.25 7.81
C LYS A 49 2.62 9.72 7.12
N GLY A 50 1.50 9.75 7.82
CA GLY A 50 0.22 10.04 7.20
C GLY A 50 -0.97 9.88 8.12
N PHE A 51 -2.16 9.94 7.52
CA PHE A 51 -3.42 9.68 8.19
C PHE A 51 -4.51 9.31 7.18
N THR A 52 -5.53 8.60 7.65
CA THR A 52 -6.71 8.22 6.89
C THR A 52 -7.76 9.31 6.89
N THR A 53 -8.60 9.30 5.87
CA THR A 53 -9.73 10.23 5.73
C THR A 53 -10.87 9.60 4.95
N GLU A 54 -12.10 10.03 5.23
CA GLU A 54 -13.31 9.70 4.48
C GLU A 54 -13.37 10.37 3.10
N ASN A 55 -12.65 11.49 2.93
CA ASN A 55 -12.55 12.17 1.65
C ASN A 55 -11.15 12.79 1.47
N VAL A 56 -10.36 12.14 0.61
CA VAL A 56 -8.97 12.54 0.31
C VAL A 56 -8.89 13.95 -0.26
N LYS A 57 -9.78 14.28 -1.19
CA LYS A 57 -9.81 15.57 -1.89
C LYS A 57 -10.15 16.72 -0.93
N ASP A 58 -11.21 16.56 -0.15
CA ASP A 58 -11.65 17.56 0.84
C ASP A 58 -10.59 17.74 1.94
N SER A 59 -10.08 16.64 2.48
CA SER A 59 -9.05 16.71 3.54
C SER A 59 -7.74 17.31 3.08
N TYR A 60 -7.39 17.16 1.80
CA TYR A 60 -6.21 17.82 1.25
C TYR A 60 -6.41 19.33 1.08
N LEU A 61 -7.58 19.75 0.63
CA LEU A 61 -7.92 21.18 0.50
C LEU A 61 -8.00 21.88 1.87
N HIS A 62 -8.41 21.14 2.91
CA HIS A 62 -8.65 21.65 4.26
C HIS A 62 -7.71 21.05 5.32
N LEU A 63 -6.42 20.92 5.01
CA LEU A 63 -5.42 20.40 5.95
C LEU A 63 -5.36 21.24 7.24
N THR A 64 -5.67 20.61 8.38
CA THR A 64 -5.53 21.24 9.70
C THR A 64 -4.10 21.14 10.22
N LEU A 65 -3.77 21.95 11.23
CA LEU A 65 -2.46 21.90 11.91
C LEU A 65 -2.18 20.51 12.52
N LYS A 66 -3.22 19.82 13.01
CA LYS A 66 -3.12 18.43 13.49
C LYS A 66 -2.77 17.46 12.36
N ASN A 67 -3.32 17.66 11.16
CA ASN A 67 -2.98 16.83 9.99
C ASN A 67 -1.54 17.06 9.55
N LEU A 68 -1.07 18.31 9.54
CA LEU A 68 0.31 18.66 9.22
C LEU A 68 1.30 18.00 10.20
N GLN A 69 0.99 17.99 11.49
CA GLN A 69 1.79 17.28 12.50
C GLN A 69 1.86 15.77 12.23
N LYS A 70 0.74 15.13 11.87
CA LYS A 70 0.73 13.71 11.49
C LYS A 70 1.58 13.43 10.24
N LEU A 71 1.68 14.38 9.31
CA LEU A 71 2.55 14.32 8.15
C LEU A 71 4.03 14.66 8.47
N GLY A 72 4.34 15.05 9.70
CA GLY A 72 5.68 15.49 10.10
C GLY A 72 6.10 16.81 9.44
N ILE A 73 5.15 17.68 9.13
CA ILE A 73 5.39 19.00 8.54
C ILE A 73 5.43 20.04 9.66
N GLU A 74 6.64 20.52 9.98
CA GLU A 74 6.84 21.62 10.94
C GLU A 74 7.20 22.95 10.25
N LYS A 75 7.98 22.89 9.16
CA LYS A 75 8.43 24.08 8.39
C LYS A 75 8.63 23.86 6.88
N ASP A 76 8.60 22.61 6.42
CA ASP A 76 9.07 22.22 5.09
C ASP A 76 7.93 21.79 4.14
N GLN A 77 8.01 22.19 2.87
CA GLN A 77 7.06 21.86 1.80
C GLN A 77 7.37 20.48 1.19
N GLY A 78 7.41 19.45 2.03
CA GLY A 78 7.54 18.09 1.53
C GLY A 78 6.36 17.71 0.64
N GLU A 79 6.62 16.86 -0.35
CA GLU A 79 5.55 16.37 -1.22
C GLU A 79 4.55 15.52 -0.41
N VAL A 80 3.30 15.97 -0.40
CA VAL A 80 2.16 15.22 0.13
C VAL A 80 1.61 14.36 -1.01
N LYS A 81 1.52 13.06 -0.77
CA LYS A 81 1.00 12.04 -1.68
C LYS A 81 -0.33 11.49 -1.16
N PHE A 82 -1.06 10.82 -2.05
CA PHE A 82 -2.40 10.31 -1.78
C PHE A 82 -2.55 8.89 -2.30
N TYR A 83 -3.32 8.09 -1.58
CA TYR A 83 -3.68 6.75 -2.00
C TYR A 83 -5.18 6.55 -1.73
N PRO A 84 -6.04 6.58 -2.76
CA PRO A 84 -7.46 6.31 -2.58
C PRO A 84 -7.68 4.85 -2.22
N THR A 85 -8.73 4.58 -1.46
CA THR A 85 -9.18 3.22 -1.11
C THR A 85 -10.69 3.12 -1.30
N TYR A 86 -11.20 1.90 -1.37
CA TYR A 86 -12.62 1.63 -1.49
C TYR A 86 -13.41 2.02 -0.22
N SER A 87 -12.80 1.83 0.96
CA SER A 87 -13.42 2.15 2.26
C SER A 87 -12.44 2.82 3.22
N LEU A 88 -12.97 3.49 4.24
CA LEU A 88 -12.16 4.06 5.32
C LEU A 88 -11.51 2.96 6.16
N GLU A 89 -12.24 1.88 6.44
CA GLU A 89 -11.74 0.73 7.21
C GLU A 89 -10.50 0.10 6.56
N LEU A 90 -10.54 -0.06 5.23
CA LEU A 90 -9.39 -0.52 4.48
C LEU A 90 -8.22 0.45 4.64
N ALA A 91 -8.44 1.77 4.51
CA ALA A 91 -7.39 2.76 4.73
C ALA A 91 -6.77 2.66 6.13
N ASP A 92 -7.58 2.45 7.16
CA ASP A 92 -7.12 2.31 8.55
C ASP A 92 -6.26 1.06 8.72
N ASN A 93 -6.66 -0.05 8.10
CA ASN A 93 -5.89 -1.29 8.08
C ASN A 93 -4.51 -1.09 7.40
N LEU A 94 -4.47 -0.43 6.23
CA LEU A 94 -3.20 -0.09 5.55
C LEU A 94 -2.29 0.75 6.45
N VAL A 95 -2.85 1.76 7.12
CA VAL A 95 -2.11 2.64 8.00
C VAL A 95 -1.48 1.89 9.17
N SER A 96 -2.22 0.96 9.78
CA SER A 96 -1.72 0.16 10.89
C SER A 96 -0.48 -0.68 10.52
N LYS A 97 -0.38 -1.08 9.25
CA LYS A 97 0.70 -1.93 8.72
C LYS A 97 1.89 -1.17 8.14
N ILE A 98 1.72 0.11 7.75
CA ILE A 98 2.76 0.87 7.02
C ILE A 98 3.25 2.13 7.75
N LEU A 99 2.39 2.84 8.48
CA LEU A 99 2.77 4.14 9.00
C LEU A 99 3.70 4.03 10.20
N ASN A 100 4.63 4.99 10.28
CA ASN A 100 5.63 5.12 11.34
C ASN A 100 6.59 3.91 11.48
N GLN A 101 6.56 2.96 10.55
CA GLN A 101 7.52 1.87 10.47
C GLN A 101 8.72 2.27 9.61
N ARG A 102 9.88 1.68 9.90
CA ARG A 102 11.11 1.86 9.13
C ARG A 102 11.28 0.69 8.16
N PHE A 103 11.35 1.02 6.89
CA PHE A 103 11.59 0.07 5.81
C PHE A 103 12.96 0.31 5.20
N SER A 104 13.65 -0.77 4.81
CA SER A 104 14.96 -0.68 4.17
C SER A 104 14.81 -0.68 2.65
N TYR A 105 15.66 0.05 1.94
CA TYR A 105 15.71 -0.05 0.47
C TYR A 105 16.32 -1.38 0.01
N ASN A 106 17.34 -1.83 0.74
CA ASN A 106 18.06 -3.07 0.48
C ASN A 106 17.98 -3.97 1.72
N GLU A 107 17.02 -4.88 1.73
CA GLU A 107 16.87 -5.81 2.84
C GLU A 107 17.94 -6.92 2.81
N GLY A 108 18.42 -7.26 4.00
CA GLY A 108 19.61 -8.10 4.22
C GLY A 108 20.83 -7.33 4.76
N LEU A 109 20.89 -6.01 4.54
CA LEU A 109 21.98 -5.14 5.03
C LEU A 109 21.72 -4.54 6.41
N VAL A 110 20.44 -4.43 6.80
CA VAL A 110 20.04 -3.67 7.99
C VAL A 110 19.72 -4.62 9.15
N ARG A 111 20.78 -5.16 9.78
CA ARG A 111 20.66 -6.08 10.94
C ARG A 111 20.53 -5.38 12.30
N ASN A 112 20.63 -4.05 12.35
CA ASN A 112 20.78 -3.28 13.60
C ASN A 112 19.66 -2.27 13.88
N ILE A 113 18.48 -2.42 13.28
CA ILE A 113 17.33 -1.55 13.59
C ILE A 113 16.44 -2.24 14.62
N SER A 114 15.99 -1.48 15.63
CA SER A 114 15.14 -1.95 16.71
C SER A 114 13.73 -2.32 16.26
N ASP A 115 13.24 -1.71 15.17
CA ASP A 115 11.87 -1.83 14.67
C ASP A 115 11.81 -1.93 13.13
N PRO A 116 12.40 -2.97 12.51
CA PRO A 116 12.32 -3.15 11.07
C PRO A 116 10.89 -3.58 10.70
N GLY A 117 10.27 -2.89 9.74
CA GLY A 117 9.05 -3.38 9.11
C GLY A 117 9.31 -4.74 8.46
N SER A 118 8.41 -5.71 8.66
CA SER A 118 8.52 -7.02 8.03
C SER A 118 7.97 -6.97 6.62
N THR A 119 8.77 -7.28 5.61
CA THR A 119 8.30 -7.36 4.22
C THR A 119 8.28 -8.79 3.70
N SER A 120 7.58 -8.95 2.59
CA SER A 120 7.37 -10.20 1.88
C SER A 120 8.02 -10.12 0.49
N TRP A 121 8.32 -11.29 -0.03
CA TRP A 121 9.12 -11.48 -1.23
C TRP A 121 8.41 -12.44 -2.15
N MET A 122 8.28 -12.09 -3.43
CA MET A 122 7.58 -12.93 -4.39
C MET A 122 8.48 -13.29 -5.56
N LYS A 123 8.49 -14.57 -5.91
CA LYS A 123 9.00 -15.06 -7.18
C LYS A 123 7.82 -15.48 -8.04
N VAL A 124 7.83 -15.02 -9.28
CA VAL A 124 6.74 -15.23 -10.22
C VAL A 124 7.29 -15.95 -11.45
N GLU A 125 6.63 -17.03 -11.83
CA GLU A 125 6.85 -17.75 -13.08
C GLU A 125 5.52 -17.81 -13.88
N ASP A 126 5.54 -18.48 -15.03
CA ASP A 126 4.38 -18.60 -15.90
C ASP A 126 3.27 -19.45 -15.27
N ASP A 127 3.66 -20.55 -14.62
CA ASP A 127 2.78 -21.60 -14.10
C ASP A 127 2.79 -21.70 -12.57
N ASN A 128 3.57 -20.85 -11.89
CA ASN A 128 3.63 -20.83 -10.43
C ASN A 128 4.02 -19.45 -9.89
N PHE A 129 3.69 -19.23 -8.62
CA PHE A 129 4.31 -18.18 -7.83
C PHE A 129 4.63 -18.70 -6.42
N VAL A 130 5.62 -18.05 -5.81
CA VAL A 130 6.09 -18.33 -4.44
C VAL A 130 6.15 -17.02 -3.69
N ILE A 131 5.58 -16.98 -2.49
CA ILE A 131 5.66 -15.84 -1.57
C ILE A 131 6.41 -16.29 -0.32
N HIS A 132 7.52 -15.61 0.00
CA HIS A 132 8.18 -15.71 1.30
C HIS A 132 7.80 -14.53 2.17
N LEU A 133 7.43 -14.81 3.42
CA LEU A 133 7.08 -13.81 4.43
C LEU A 133 8.31 -13.37 5.26
N SER A 134 9.50 -13.61 4.72
CA SER A 134 10.81 -13.20 5.23
C SER A 134 11.82 -13.20 4.08
N PHE A 135 12.95 -12.50 4.24
CA PHE A 135 13.99 -12.45 3.21
C PHE A 135 14.49 -13.85 2.81
N PRO A 136 14.35 -14.27 1.53
CA PRO A 136 14.68 -15.63 1.09
C PRO A 136 16.18 -15.85 0.80
N GLY A 137 17.01 -14.81 0.87
CA GLY A 137 18.45 -14.92 0.61
C GLY A 137 18.84 -15.02 -0.87
N SER A 138 17.88 -14.89 -1.79
CA SER A 138 18.08 -14.93 -3.24
C SER A 138 17.64 -13.63 -3.92
N GLN A 139 18.35 -13.25 -4.99
CA GLN A 139 18.02 -12.08 -5.82
C GLN A 139 16.88 -12.34 -6.80
N ASP A 140 16.46 -13.59 -6.99
CA ASP A 140 15.35 -13.95 -7.91
C ASP A 140 13.97 -13.55 -7.36
N PHE A 141 13.91 -13.02 -6.14
CA PHE A 141 12.68 -12.59 -5.49
C PHE A 141 12.56 -11.08 -5.51
N GLU A 142 11.37 -10.60 -5.85
CA GLU A 142 11.03 -9.19 -5.76
C GLU A 142 10.41 -8.88 -4.39
N ASN A 143 10.81 -7.78 -3.77
CA ASN A 143 10.16 -7.28 -2.56
C ASN A 143 8.75 -6.77 -2.90
N ILE A 144 7.73 -7.45 -2.37
CA ILE A 144 6.33 -7.08 -2.59
C ILE A 144 5.75 -6.18 -1.50
N GLY A 145 6.52 -5.86 -0.46
CA GLY A 145 6.13 -5.03 0.66
C GLY A 145 5.54 -5.83 1.81
N VAL A 146 4.82 -5.15 2.71
CA VAL A 146 4.19 -5.78 3.88
C VAL A 146 2.88 -6.44 3.46
N LEU A 147 2.68 -7.71 3.84
CA LEU A 147 1.40 -8.42 3.67
C LEU A 147 0.58 -8.50 4.97
N GLY A 148 1.22 -8.33 6.13
CA GLY A 148 0.57 -8.42 7.44
C GLY A 148 1.32 -9.36 8.38
N ASP A 149 0.64 -9.82 9.43
CA ASP A 149 1.18 -10.83 10.32
C ASP A 149 1.37 -12.16 9.56
N ARG A 150 2.50 -12.82 9.81
CA ARG A 150 2.88 -14.02 9.09
C ARG A 150 1.86 -15.13 9.24
N LYS A 151 1.41 -15.41 10.47
CA LYS A 151 0.51 -16.54 10.73
C LYS A 151 -0.85 -16.28 10.11
N GLU A 152 -1.35 -15.06 10.28
CA GLU A 152 -2.61 -14.62 9.70
C GLU A 152 -2.60 -14.73 8.17
N VAL A 153 -1.55 -14.23 7.51
CA VAL A 153 -1.42 -14.32 6.04
C VAL A 153 -1.39 -15.78 5.56
N LEU A 154 -0.63 -16.66 6.23
CA LEU A 154 -0.56 -18.09 5.88
C LEU A 154 -1.93 -18.77 6.02
N GLU A 155 -2.64 -18.47 7.11
CA GLU A 155 -3.96 -19.02 7.39
C GLU A 155 -4.99 -18.55 6.37
N LEU A 156 -5.11 -17.24 6.15
CA LEU A 156 -6.09 -16.65 5.23
C LEU A 156 -5.82 -17.06 3.79
N PHE A 157 -4.55 -17.15 3.37
CA PHE A 157 -4.21 -17.63 2.04
C PHE A 157 -4.59 -19.10 1.86
N SER A 158 -4.29 -19.96 2.84
CA SER A 158 -4.65 -21.39 2.79
C SER A 158 -6.17 -21.57 2.68
N GLN A 159 -6.94 -20.84 3.47
CA GLN A 159 -8.41 -20.84 3.39
C GLN A 159 -8.91 -20.33 2.04
N THR A 160 -8.30 -19.26 1.51
CA THR A 160 -8.64 -18.71 0.20
C THR A 160 -8.46 -19.77 -0.89
N ILE A 161 -7.31 -20.44 -0.94
CA ILE A 161 -7.03 -21.47 -1.94
C ILE A 161 -7.98 -22.65 -1.80
N GLU A 162 -8.28 -23.10 -0.59
CA GLU A 162 -9.25 -24.19 -0.36
C GLU A 162 -10.62 -23.87 -0.99
N LYS A 163 -11.09 -22.64 -0.83
CA LYS A 163 -12.38 -22.17 -1.37
C LYS A 163 -12.39 -22.02 -2.88
N ILE A 164 -11.29 -21.54 -3.48
CA ILE A 164 -11.21 -21.27 -4.93
C ILE A 164 -10.56 -22.41 -5.73
N ASN A 165 -10.20 -23.53 -5.10
CA ASN A 165 -9.53 -24.65 -5.77
C ASN A 165 -10.30 -25.15 -7.01
N THR A 166 -11.63 -25.13 -6.95
CA THR A 166 -12.48 -25.52 -8.09
C THR A 166 -12.34 -24.59 -9.31
N LEU A 167 -11.94 -23.34 -9.10
CA LEU A 167 -11.69 -22.34 -10.15
C LEU A 167 -10.31 -22.49 -10.79
N ILE A 168 -9.38 -23.15 -10.09
CA ILE A 168 -8.00 -23.37 -10.50
C ILE A 168 -7.74 -24.88 -10.54
N PRO A 169 -8.33 -25.61 -11.52
CA PRO A 169 -8.25 -27.06 -11.57
C PRO A 169 -6.80 -27.52 -11.77
N ASN A 170 -6.46 -28.64 -11.14
CA ASN A 170 -5.10 -29.21 -11.13
C ASN A 170 -4.06 -28.21 -10.60
N SER A 171 -4.42 -27.47 -9.56
CA SER A 171 -3.49 -26.67 -8.79
C SER A 171 -2.81 -27.49 -7.69
N GLU A 172 -1.55 -27.18 -7.43
CA GLU A 172 -0.77 -27.70 -6.32
C GLU A 172 -0.49 -26.53 -5.38
N PHE A 173 -1.06 -26.59 -4.19
CA PHE A 173 -0.81 -25.64 -3.12
C PHE A 173 0.06 -26.28 -2.05
N SER A 174 1.07 -25.53 -1.59
CA SER A 174 1.87 -25.90 -0.44
C SER A 174 2.20 -24.67 0.40
N SER A 175 2.15 -24.84 1.72
CA SER A 175 2.52 -23.82 2.70
C SER A 175 3.52 -24.39 3.69
N SER A 176 4.43 -23.55 4.16
CA SER A 176 5.30 -23.79 5.32
C SER A 176 5.14 -22.64 6.33
N ASP A 177 5.98 -22.59 7.36
CA ASP A 177 5.97 -21.52 8.37
C ASP A 177 6.35 -20.13 7.83
N ILE A 178 6.92 -20.05 6.62
CA ILE A 178 7.43 -18.81 6.03
C ILE A 178 7.17 -18.67 4.52
N GLU A 179 6.65 -19.70 3.86
CA GLU A 179 6.51 -19.77 2.40
C GLU A 179 5.11 -20.24 2.02
N LEU A 180 4.53 -19.58 1.02
CA LEU A 180 3.34 -20.00 0.28
C LEU A 180 3.72 -20.26 -1.17
N ARG A 181 3.22 -21.35 -1.74
CA ARG A 181 3.43 -21.68 -3.15
C ARG A 181 2.13 -22.17 -3.76
N LEU A 182 1.82 -21.63 -4.94
CA LEU A 182 0.75 -22.10 -5.80
C LEU A 182 1.33 -22.39 -7.17
N LYS A 183 1.18 -23.63 -7.63
CA LYS A 183 1.53 -24.08 -8.97
C LYS A 183 0.29 -24.58 -9.69
N ILE A 184 0.22 -24.38 -11.00
CA ILE A 184 -0.94 -24.75 -11.80
C ILE A 184 -0.52 -25.44 -13.09
N ALA A 185 -1.39 -26.30 -13.64
CA ALA A 185 -1.13 -26.95 -14.93
C ALA A 185 -1.35 -26.02 -16.14
N SER A 186 -2.31 -25.08 -16.05
CA SER A 186 -2.74 -24.25 -17.17
C SER A 186 -2.43 -22.78 -16.95
N LYS A 187 -1.27 -22.30 -17.43
CA LYS A 187 -0.81 -20.91 -17.24
C LYS A 187 -1.80 -19.82 -17.70
N SER A 188 -2.76 -20.14 -18.56
CA SER A 188 -3.81 -19.22 -19.02
C SER A 188 -5.05 -19.20 -18.11
N ASN A 189 -5.05 -19.89 -16.97
CA ASN A 189 -6.17 -19.85 -16.04
C ASN A 189 -6.36 -18.42 -15.50
N PHE A 190 -7.56 -17.87 -15.74
CA PHE A 190 -7.90 -16.50 -15.37
C PHE A 190 -7.77 -16.23 -13.87
N TYR A 191 -8.33 -17.10 -13.03
CA TYR A 191 -8.35 -16.92 -11.57
C TYR A 191 -6.95 -16.97 -10.97
N PHE A 192 -6.06 -17.81 -11.50
CA PHE A 192 -4.66 -17.81 -11.13
C PHE A 192 -3.97 -16.48 -11.48
N GLN A 193 -4.18 -15.97 -12.71
CA GLN A 193 -3.60 -14.68 -13.10
C GLN A 193 -4.16 -13.53 -12.27
N ALA A 194 -5.47 -13.54 -11.98
CA ALA A 194 -6.11 -12.57 -11.10
C ALA A 194 -5.53 -12.63 -9.68
N LEU A 195 -5.41 -13.82 -9.09
CA LEU A 195 -4.82 -14.00 -7.76
C LEU A 195 -3.36 -13.55 -7.73
N LYS A 196 -2.57 -13.94 -8.74
CA LYS A 196 -1.19 -13.45 -8.92
C LYS A 196 -1.16 -11.91 -9.02
N GLY A 197 -2.11 -11.31 -9.72
CA GLY A 197 -2.28 -9.86 -9.84
C GLY A 197 -2.56 -9.17 -8.50
N VAL A 198 -3.31 -9.81 -7.58
CA VAL A 198 -3.54 -9.30 -6.22
C VAL A 198 -2.20 -9.05 -5.51
N PHE A 199 -1.34 -10.07 -5.42
CA PHE A 199 -0.09 -9.99 -4.65
C PHE A 199 1.04 -9.26 -5.40
N TYR A 200 1.11 -9.43 -6.71
CA TYR A 200 2.23 -8.93 -7.50
C TYR A 200 1.97 -7.52 -8.04
N GLU A 201 0.77 -7.26 -8.55
CA GLU A 201 0.44 -6.02 -9.24
C GLU A 201 -0.11 -4.95 -8.32
N GLY A 202 -0.99 -5.33 -7.38
CA GLY A 202 -1.67 -4.41 -6.47
C GLY A 202 -2.68 -3.49 -7.16
N LYS A 203 -3.36 -4.00 -8.21
CA LYS A 203 -4.27 -3.23 -9.07
C LYS A 203 -5.68 -3.82 -9.19
N MET A 204 -6.05 -4.74 -8.30
CA MET A 204 -7.25 -5.55 -8.45
C MET A 204 -8.38 -5.18 -7.47
N GLU A 205 -8.22 -4.12 -6.65
CA GLU A 205 -9.11 -3.81 -5.52
C GLU A 205 -10.61 -3.85 -5.88
N ASN A 206 -11.01 -3.15 -6.95
CA ASN A 206 -12.41 -3.10 -7.38
C ASN A 206 -12.89 -4.39 -8.08
N GLU A 207 -11.96 -5.18 -8.61
CA GLU A 207 -12.26 -6.38 -9.40
C GLU A 207 -12.31 -7.65 -8.54
N ILE A 208 -11.73 -7.61 -7.34
CA ILE A 208 -11.70 -8.76 -6.41
C ILE A 208 -13.11 -9.21 -6.04
N ILE A 209 -14.02 -8.27 -5.77
CA ILE A 209 -15.41 -8.58 -5.44
C ILE A 209 -16.10 -9.25 -6.64
N GLU A 210 -15.85 -8.76 -7.87
CA GLU A 210 -16.45 -9.33 -9.07
C GLU A 210 -15.94 -10.75 -9.34
N TYR A 211 -14.63 -10.97 -9.22
CA TYR A 211 -14.01 -12.24 -9.60
C TYR A 211 -14.14 -13.31 -8.52
N PHE A 212 -14.00 -12.93 -7.24
CA PHE A 212 -13.94 -13.88 -6.12
C PHE A 212 -15.14 -13.81 -5.17
N GLY A 213 -15.95 -12.74 -5.22
CA GLY A 213 -17.09 -12.53 -4.34
C GLY A 213 -18.10 -13.68 -4.28
N PRO A 214 -18.44 -14.34 -5.40
CA PRO A 214 -19.33 -15.50 -5.37
C PRO A 214 -18.78 -16.74 -4.65
N TYR A 215 -17.48 -16.79 -4.34
CA TYR A 215 -16.77 -17.98 -3.87
C TYR A 215 -16.13 -17.82 -2.50
N LEU A 216 -15.90 -16.59 -2.07
CA LEU A 216 -15.20 -16.26 -0.83
C LEU A 216 -16.14 -15.60 0.17
N ASP A 217 -15.97 -15.95 1.43
CA ASP A 217 -16.61 -15.26 2.54
C ASP A 217 -15.99 -13.86 2.71
N ASN A 218 -16.73 -12.91 3.31
CA ASN A 218 -16.32 -11.50 3.39
C ASN A 218 -14.89 -11.32 3.95
N HIS A 219 -14.51 -12.06 5.00
CA HIS A 219 -13.18 -11.92 5.59
C HIS A 219 -12.03 -12.32 4.66
N LEU A 220 -12.25 -13.28 3.75
CA LEU A 220 -11.26 -13.67 2.74
C LEU A 220 -11.21 -12.67 1.58
N LEU A 221 -12.34 -12.07 1.23
CA LEU A 221 -12.38 -10.96 0.28
C LEU A 221 -11.64 -9.74 0.83
N ASP A 222 -11.89 -9.39 2.08
CA ASP A 222 -11.22 -8.29 2.77
C ASP A 222 -9.71 -8.52 2.80
N PHE A 223 -9.26 -9.74 3.07
CA PHE A 223 -7.85 -10.13 2.98
C PHE A 223 -7.25 -9.87 1.59
N LEU A 224 -7.93 -10.28 0.51
CA LEU A 224 -7.44 -10.06 -0.86
C LEU A 224 -7.43 -8.57 -1.21
N MET A 225 -8.48 -7.83 -0.86
CA MET A 225 -8.58 -6.38 -1.11
C MET A 225 -7.49 -5.62 -0.37
N GLU A 226 -7.27 -5.96 0.90
CA GLU A 226 -6.21 -5.39 1.70
C GLU A 226 -4.84 -5.71 1.12
N THR A 227 -4.58 -6.96 0.77
CA THR A 227 -3.31 -7.37 0.17
C THR A 227 -3.03 -6.63 -1.14
N SER A 228 -4.03 -6.52 -2.02
CA SER A 228 -3.88 -5.78 -3.26
C SER A 228 -3.57 -4.30 -3.01
N SER A 229 -4.26 -3.71 -2.04
CA SER A 229 -4.12 -2.30 -1.70
C SER A 229 -2.78 -1.99 -1.03
N LEU A 230 -2.31 -2.86 -0.14
CA LEU A 230 -0.96 -2.79 0.45
C LEU A 230 0.10 -2.86 -0.64
N ARG A 231 -0.03 -3.79 -1.59
CA ARG A 231 0.91 -3.91 -2.71
C ARG A 231 0.90 -2.66 -3.60
N GLY A 232 -0.28 -2.17 -3.95
CA GLY A 232 -0.44 -0.97 -4.77
C GLY A 232 0.20 0.25 -4.10
N LEU A 233 -0.06 0.44 -2.81
CA LEU A 233 0.57 1.49 -2.00
C LEU A 233 2.09 1.32 -1.93
N TRP A 234 2.59 0.10 -1.71
CA TRP A 234 4.02 -0.18 -1.66
C TRP A 234 4.72 0.19 -2.96
N LYS A 235 4.13 -0.15 -4.11
CA LYS A 235 4.64 0.29 -5.42
C LYS A 235 4.64 1.80 -5.55
N ALA A 236 3.56 2.47 -5.13
CA ALA A 236 3.48 3.93 -5.16
C ALA A 236 4.56 4.60 -4.29
N ILE A 237 4.96 3.96 -3.19
CA ILE A 237 6.02 4.44 -2.29
C ILE A 237 7.42 4.19 -2.85
N THR A 238 7.65 3.03 -3.45
CA THR A 238 8.98 2.57 -3.88
C THR A 238 9.33 2.94 -5.32
N LYS A 239 8.37 3.41 -6.12
CA LYS A 239 8.63 3.92 -7.46
C LYS A 239 9.61 5.11 -7.38
N PRO A 240 10.74 5.08 -8.12
CA PRO A 240 11.59 6.25 -8.25
C PRO A 240 10.83 7.35 -9.00
N ASP A 241 10.87 8.57 -8.47
CA ASP A 241 10.31 9.76 -9.11
C ASP A 241 11.04 10.09 -10.42
#